data_AF-X1J6J2-F1
#
_entry.id   AF-X1J6J2-F1
#
_cell.length_a   1.000
_cell.length_b   1.000
_cell.length_c   1.000
_cell.angle_alpha   90.00
_cell.angle_beta   90.00
_cell.angle_gamma   90.00
#
_symmetry.space_group_name_H-M   'P 1'
#
loop_
_entity.id
_entity.type
_entity.pdbx_description
1 polymer ?
#
loop_
_entity_poly.entity_id
_entity_poly.type
_entity_poly.pdbx_seq_one_letter_code
_entity_poly.pdbx_strand_id
1 'polypeptide(L)'
;IQRSVSVAATNEQGQGGARASLDQPAAVARYQLPQRSFSITAKEVDETINLKDPEDAVKYMPSLFVRKRNDGDNQAVLATRSWGLNSSARTLIYYDDLLISALIGNNNSGASPKWNLISPEAIGRIDFLNGPFAAAYPGNSIGGVLLITSKMPDKPFAVAKETVSVMPWNQYGTKDTYVTSQTSAAAGNRDGQLSWLVSANYLDSYQQPLAYTTNATFPTGTTGGFAALNKTGGVANVVGTGALAHS
;
A
#
# COMPACT_ATOMS: atom_id res chain seq x y z
N ILE A 1 -29.09 40.64 6.63
CA ILE A 1 -29.57 40.12 5.34
C ILE A 1 -28.35 39.63 4.55
N GLN A 2 -28.32 38.31 4.32
CA GLN A 2 -27.54 37.51 3.35
C GLN A 2 -26.22 38.03 2.76
N ARG A 3 -25.21 37.15 2.75
CA ARG A 3 -24.82 36.41 1.53
C ARG A 3 -24.07 35.12 1.89
N SER A 4 -24.77 34.00 1.76
CA SER A 4 -24.24 32.64 1.73
C SER A 4 -23.54 32.40 0.40
N VAL A 5 -22.26 32.00 0.44
CA VAL A 5 -21.52 31.57 -0.75
C VAL A 5 -21.75 30.07 -0.92
N SER A 6 -22.66 29.73 -1.82
CA SER A 6 -22.84 28.37 -2.33
C SER A 6 -21.73 28.07 -3.33
N VAL A 7 -20.83 27.14 -2.99
CA VAL A 7 -19.88 26.56 -3.96
C VAL A 7 -20.67 25.56 -4.80
N ALA A 8 -21.13 26.01 -5.97
CA ALA A 8 -21.72 25.15 -6.98
C ALA A 8 -20.59 24.34 -7.65
N ALA A 9 -20.63 23.02 -7.48
CA ALA A 9 -19.84 22.11 -8.29
C ALA A 9 -20.44 22.10 -9.70
N THR A 10 -19.74 22.72 -10.65
CA THR A 10 -20.08 22.66 -12.08
C THR A 10 -19.70 21.29 -12.61
N ASN A 11 -20.70 20.41 -12.74
CA ASN A 11 -20.60 19.19 -13.54
C ASN A 11 -20.77 19.56 -15.03
N GLU A 12 -19.66 19.79 -15.73
CA GLU A 12 -19.68 19.73 -17.19
C GLU A 12 -19.51 18.26 -17.62
N GLN A 13 -20.64 17.56 -17.72
CA GLN A 13 -20.72 16.23 -18.31
C GLN A 13 -20.79 16.35 -19.84
N GLY A 14 -19.66 16.11 -20.50
CA GLY A 14 -19.66 15.66 -21.89
C GLY A 14 -20.24 14.25 -21.97
N GLN A 15 -21.29 14.09 -22.78
CA GLN A 15 -21.94 12.80 -23.05
C GLN A 15 -20.95 11.80 -23.67
N GLY A 16 -20.60 10.78 -22.89
CA GLY A 16 -19.82 9.64 -23.36
C GLY A 16 -19.86 8.50 -22.36
N GLY A 17 -20.75 7.52 -22.58
CA GLY A 17 -20.81 6.20 -21.94
C GLY A 17 -20.45 6.15 -20.45
N ALA A 18 -21.47 6.24 -19.60
CA ALA A 18 -21.40 6.10 -18.14
C ALA A 18 -20.52 4.91 -17.70
N ARG A 19 -19.50 5.20 -16.87
CA ARG A 19 -18.62 4.20 -16.26
C ARG A 19 -19.20 3.82 -14.91
N ALA A 20 -20.02 2.77 -14.83
CA ALA A 20 -20.90 2.56 -13.67
C ALA A 20 -20.16 2.32 -12.33
N SER A 21 -18.90 1.86 -12.37
CA SER A 21 -18.08 1.63 -11.16
C SER A 21 -17.32 2.87 -10.68
N LEU A 22 -17.04 3.81 -11.59
CA LEU A 22 -16.37 5.07 -11.28
C LEU A 22 -17.35 6.24 -11.07
N ASP A 23 -18.61 6.09 -11.51
CA ASP A 23 -19.70 7.05 -11.29
C ASP A 23 -20.16 7.15 -9.82
N GLN A 24 -19.85 6.17 -8.98
CA GLN A 24 -20.05 6.34 -7.55
C GLN A 24 -19.14 7.48 -7.07
N PRO A 25 -19.65 8.53 -6.40
CA PRO A 25 -18.79 9.60 -5.90
C PRO A 25 -17.75 9.04 -4.93
N ALA A 26 -16.63 9.74 -4.72
CA ALA A 26 -15.71 9.41 -3.62
C ALA A 26 -16.50 9.22 -2.31
N ALA A 27 -16.07 8.32 -1.41
CA ALA A 27 -16.71 8.15 -0.10
C ALA A 27 -16.91 9.52 0.61
N VAL A 28 -15.90 10.38 0.46
CA VAL A 28 -15.99 11.82 0.17
C VAL A 28 -17.40 12.44 0.12
N ALA A 29 -17.83 12.57 -1.13
CA ALA A 29 -19.07 13.18 -1.54
C ALA A 29 -20.29 12.31 -1.24
N ARG A 30 -20.14 10.97 -1.18
CA ARG A 30 -21.23 10.06 -0.84
C ARG A 30 -21.75 10.28 0.57
N TYR A 31 -20.85 10.41 1.55
CA TYR A 31 -21.21 10.49 2.96
C TYR A 31 -21.14 11.91 3.54
N GLN A 32 -20.83 12.91 2.72
CA GLN A 32 -20.71 14.32 3.13
C GLN A 32 -19.88 14.48 4.41
N LEU A 33 -18.73 13.80 4.45
CA LEU A 33 -17.98 13.66 5.69
C LEU A 33 -17.49 15.03 6.18
N PRO A 34 -17.68 15.36 7.47
CA PRO A 34 -17.26 16.64 8.02
C PRO A 34 -15.73 16.75 8.15
N GLN A 35 -15.02 15.63 8.01
CA GLN A 35 -13.57 15.54 8.14
C GLN A 35 -12.88 15.42 6.78
N ARG A 36 -11.64 15.92 6.72
CA ARG A 36 -10.81 15.82 5.51
C ARG A 36 -10.60 14.36 5.15
N SER A 37 -11.04 13.97 3.97
CA SER A 37 -10.73 12.67 3.39
C SER A 37 -10.10 12.88 2.02
N PHE A 38 -9.38 11.88 1.55
CA PHE A 38 -8.64 11.93 0.31
C PHE A 38 -9.09 10.79 -0.59
N SER A 39 -9.15 11.02 -1.89
CA SER A 39 -9.54 10.03 -2.87
C SER A 39 -8.52 10.02 -3.99
N ILE A 40 -8.22 8.85 -4.52
CA ILE A 40 -7.44 8.70 -5.75
C ILE A 40 -8.09 7.59 -6.60
N THR A 41 -8.30 7.89 -7.87
CA THR A 41 -8.90 6.96 -8.84
C THR A 41 -7.83 6.15 -9.55
N ALA A 42 -8.20 5.01 -10.12
CA ALA A 42 -7.28 4.17 -10.91
C ALA A 42 -6.57 4.96 -12.02
N LYS A 43 -7.30 5.88 -12.68
CA LYS A 43 -6.72 6.74 -13.71
C LYS A 43 -5.62 7.65 -13.15
N GLU A 44 -5.86 8.28 -12.00
CA GLU A 44 -4.86 9.13 -11.35
C GLU A 44 -3.66 8.32 -10.85
N VAL A 45 -3.89 7.11 -10.33
CA VAL A 45 -2.81 6.17 -9.96
C VAL A 45 -1.97 5.84 -11.19
N ASP A 46 -2.59 5.44 -12.31
CA ASP A 46 -1.88 5.09 -13.55
C ASP A 46 -1.06 6.27 -14.11
N GLU A 47 -1.54 7.51 -13.95
CA GLU A 47 -0.88 8.72 -14.47
C GLU A 47 0.24 9.24 -13.54
N THR A 48 0.14 9.01 -12.22
CA THR A 48 1.02 9.67 -11.23
C THR A 48 1.93 8.71 -10.47
N ILE A 49 1.62 7.42 -10.43
CA ILE A 49 2.30 6.41 -9.62
C ILE A 49 2.74 5.28 -10.52
N ASN A 50 4.02 4.92 -10.44
CA ASN A 50 4.48 3.64 -10.95
C ASN A 50 3.99 2.52 -10.02
N LEU A 51 2.77 2.04 -10.27
CA LEU A 51 2.10 1.05 -9.45
C LEU A 51 2.72 -0.33 -9.68
N LYS A 52 3.63 -0.74 -8.80
CA LYS A 52 4.17 -2.10 -8.78
C LYS A 52 3.31 -2.96 -7.86
N ASP A 53 3.31 -2.59 -6.59
CA ASP A 53 2.55 -3.26 -5.54
C ASP A 53 1.29 -2.46 -5.18
N PRO A 54 0.21 -3.12 -4.68
CA PRO A 54 -1.04 -2.44 -4.39
C PRO A 54 -0.90 -1.31 -3.34
N GLU A 55 0.04 -1.43 -2.40
CA GLU A 55 0.31 -0.38 -1.42
C GLU A 55 0.99 0.87 -2.00
N ASP A 56 1.60 0.78 -3.19
CA ASP A 56 2.18 1.96 -3.86
C ASP A 56 1.09 2.95 -4.30
N ALA A 57 -0.15 2.48 -4.50
CA ALA A 57 -1.29 3.30 -4.91
C ALA A 57 -1.59 4.46 -3.94
N VAL A 58 -1.17 4.34 -2.67
CA VAL A 58 -1.39 5.39 -1.65
C VAL A 58 -0.14 6.21 -1.35
N LYS A 59 0.95 6.02 -2.09
CA LYS A 59 2.26 6.64 -1.83
C LYS A 59 2.21 8.16 -1.75
N TYR A 60 1.39 8.81 -2.58
CA TYR A 60 1.24 10.26 -2.62
C TYR A 60 -0.03 10.78 -1.94
N MET A 61 -0.78 9.90 -1.25
CA MET A 61 -1.94 10.34 -0.49
C MET A 61 -1.51 11.17 0.73
N PRO A 62 -2.14 12.33 0.97
CA PRO A 62 -1.77 13.18 2.09
C PRO A 62 -2.00 12.48 3.44
N SER A 63 -1.13 12.78 4.42
CA SER A 63 -1.24 12.27 5.80
C SER A 63 -1.13 10.75 5.95
N LEU A 64 -0.71 10.04 4.89
CA LEU A 64 -0.41 8.61 4.91
C LEU A 64 1.07 8.38 4.69
N PHE A 65 1.57 7.31 5.32
CA PHE A 65 2.90 6.79 5.08
C PHE A 65 2.83 5.27 5.06
N VAL A 66 3.20 4.67 3.94
CA VAL A 66 3.37 3.21 3.82
C VAL A 66 4.85 2.89 4.02
N ARG A 67 5.13 2.02 4.99
CA ARG A 67 6.49 1.50 5.17
C ARG A 67 6.72 0.28 4.30
N LYS A 68 7.18 0.50 3.08
CA LYS A 68 7.64 -0.53 2.16
C LYS A 68 9.16 -0.73 2.28
N ARG A 69 9.64 -1.96 2.48
CA ARG A 69 11.08 -2.29 2.62
C ARG A 69 11.73 -2.70 1.30
N ASN A 70 10.93 -3.25 0.39
CA ASN A 70 11.31 -3.75 -0.93
C ASN A 70 10.05 -3.91 -1.80
N ASP A 71 10.25 -4.15 -3.09
CA ASP A 71 9.16 -4.55 -3.99
C ASP A 71 8.63 -5.92 -3.54
N GLY A 72 7.32 -6.04 -3.37
CA GLY A 72 6.67 -7.24 -2.84
C GLY A 72 6.67 -7.39 -1.32
N ASP A 73 6.78 -6.29 -0.57
CA ASP A 73 6.83 -6.34 0.90
C ASP A 73 5.48 -6.74 1.53
N ASN A 74 5.37 -8.01 1.91
CA ASN A 74 4.18 -8.53 2.61
C ASN A 74 3.97 -8.00 4.04
N GLN A 75 4.90 -7.18 4.58
CA GLN A 75 4.77 -6.54 5.89
C GLN A 75 4.57 -5.02 5.82
N ALA A 76 4.16 -4.47 4.68
CA ALA A 76 3.95 -3.03 4.55
C ALA A 76 2.84 -2.52 5.49
N VAL A 77 3.19 -1.72 6.50
CA VAL A 77 2.24 -1.11 7.44
C VAL A 77 1.94 0.33 7.04
N LEU A 78 0.67 0.71 7.17
CA LEU A 78 0.20 2.08 7.02
C LEU A 78 0.33 2.85 8.34
N ALA A 79 1.06 3.95 8.32
CA ALA A 79 1.04 4.98 9.35
C ALA A 79 0.21 6.18 8.87
N THR A 80 -0.40 6.87 9.83
CA THR A 80 -1.20 8.07 9.60
C THR A 80 -0.62 9.23 10.39
N ARG A 81 -1.19 10.44 10.21
CA ARG A 81 -0.74 11.65 10.92
C ARG A 81 -0.58 11.45 12.44
N SER A 82 -1.46 10.67 13.06
CA SER A 82 -1.51 10.51 14.52
C SER A 82 -0.93 9.19 15.02
N TRP A 83 -0.79 8.19 14.15
CA TRP A 83 -0.38 6.84 14.56
C TRP A 83 0.77 6.33 13.70
N GLY A 84 1.85 5.93 14.37
CA GLY A 84 3.05 5.42 13.72
C GLY A 84 2.97 3.93 13.35
N LEU A 85 4.05 3.44 12.75
CA LEU A 85 4.18 2.10 12.18
C LEU A 85 4.09 0.95 13.19
N ASN A 86 4.23 1.23 14.49
CA ASN A 86 4.06 0.25 15.56
C ASN A 86 2.61 0.17 16.06
N SER A 87 1.67 0.85 15.39
CA SER A 87 0.24 0.88 15.74
C SER A 87 -0.62 0.39 14.56
N SER A 88 -0.20 -0.71 13.92
CA SER A 88 -0.82 -1.24 12.71
C SER A 88 -2.31 -1.58 12.86
N ALA A 89 -2.76 -2.00 14.03
CA ALA A 89 -4.18 -2.33 14.29
C ALA A 89 -5.05 -1.11 14.60
N ARG A 90 -4.52 0.12 14.46
CA ARG A 90 -5.26 1.39 14.66
C ARG A 90 -5.68 2.06 13.35
N THR A 91 -5.27 1.52 12.21
CA THR A 91 -5.70 1.98 10.89
C THR A 91 -6.27 0.79 10.14
N LEU A 92 -7.51 0.91 9.69
CA LEU A 92 -8.19 -0.19 9.02
C LEU A 92 -8.08 -0.04 7.51
N ILE A 93 -7.81 -1.15 6.83
CA ILE A 93 -7.76 -1.21 5.38
C ILE A 93 -8.80 -2.24 4.93
N TYR A 94 -9.71 -1.79 4.08
CA TYR A 94 -10.75 -2.61 3.48
C TYR A 94 -10.55 -2.69 1.97
N TYR A 95 -10.80 -3.87 1.42
CA TYR A 95 -10.91 -4.09 -0.01
C TYR A 95 -12.31 -4.62 -0.31
N ASP A 96 -13.15 -3.85 -0.98
CA ASP A 96 -14.57 -4.19 -1.21
C ASP A 96 -15.28 -4.68 0.06
N ASP A 97 -15.16 -3.91 1.15
CA ASP A 97 -15.68 -4.21 2.49
C ASP A 97 -15.08 -5.44 3.20
N LEU A 98 -14.13 -6.15 2.57
CA LEU A 98 -13.31 -7.16 3.24
C LEU A 98 -12.18 -6.49 4.03
N LEU A 99 -12.15 -6.73 5.34
CA LEU A 99 -11.04 -6.26 6.19
C LEU A 99 -9.75 -7.03 5.85
N ILE A 100 -8.75 -6.32 5.34
CA ILE A 100 -7.41 -6.90 5.07
C ILE A 100 -6.37 -6.52 6.13
N SER A 101 -6.67 -5.54 7.00
CA SER A 101 -5.81 -5.24 8.15
C SER A 101 -5.74 -6.42 9.12
N ALA A 102 -4.54 -6.78 9.54
CA ALA A 102 -4.33 -7.79 10.56
C ALA A 102 -4.49 -7.20 11.96
N LEU A 103 -5.59 -7.52 12.65
CA LEU A 103 -5.88 -7.04 14.01
C LEU A 103 -5.23 -7.89 15.13
N ILE A 104 -4.33 -8.82 14.76
CA ILE A 104 -3.68 -9.76 15.68
C ILE A 104 -2.55 -9.13 16.51
N GLY A 105 -2.14 -7.90 16.20
CA GLY A 105 -1.06 -7.23 16.90
C GLY A 105 -0.80 -5.81 16.41
N ASN A 106 0.09 -5.11 17.11
CA ASN A 106 0.53 -3.76 16.77
C ASN A 106 2.04 -3.80 16.53
N ASN A 107 2.44 -4.02 15.27
CA ASN A 107 3.84 -4.10 14.86
C ASN A 107 3.95 -3.95 13.34
N ASN A 108 5.18 -3.99 12.82
CA ASN A 108 5.49 -3.91 11.40
C ASN A 108 6.31 -5.12 10.91
N SER A 109 6.08 -6.28 11.53
CA SER A 109 6.87 -7.51 11.32
C SER A 109 6.03 -8.78 11.16
N GLY A 110 4.78 -8.80 11.64
CA GLY A 110 3.88 -9.94 11.50
C GLY A 110 2.37 -9.61 11.58
N ALA A 111 2.02 -8.39 12.01
CA ALA A 111 0.64 -7.88 12.07
C ALA A 111 0.40 -6.79 11.01
N SER A 112 0.86 -7.05 9.79
CA SER A 112 0.69 -6.17 8.63
C SER A 112 -0.55 -6.54 7.81
N PRO A 113 -1.16 -5.57 7.11
CA PRO A 113 -2.27 -5.83 6.19
C PRO A 113 -1.90 -6.86 5.10
N LYS A 114 -2.91 -7.64 4.68
CA LYS A 114 -2.76 -8.65 3.63
C LYS A 114 -2.90 -8.04 2.24
N TRP A 115 -1.88 -7.25 1.84
CA TRP A 115 -1.81 -6.58 0.54
C TRP A 115 -1.90 -7.54 -0.65
N ASN A 116 -1.36 -8.76 -0.50
CA ASN A 116 -1.37 -9.80 -1.55
C ASN A 116 -2.77 -10.27 -1.97
N LEU A 117 -3.83 -9.89 -1.23
CA LEU A 117 -5.22 -10.15 -1.65
C LEU A 117 -5.70 -9.17 -2.73
N ILE A 118 -4.96 -8.07 -2.95
CA ILE A 118 -5.34 -7.01 -3.88
C ILE A 118 -4.44 -7.12 -5.10
N SER A 119 -5.04 -7.35 -6.26
CA SER A 119 -4.34 -7.20 -7.53
C SER A 119 -4.25 -5.70 -7.88
N PRO A 120 -3.06 -5.14 -8.19
CA PRO A 120 -2.91 -3.75 -8.57
C PRO A 120 -3.87 -3.31 -9.69
N GLU A 121 -4.08 -4.17 -10.68
CA GLU A 121 -4.94 -3.93 -11.83
C GLU A 121 -6.42 -3.94 -11.45
N ALA A 122 -6.80 -4.56 -10.34
CA ALA A 122 -8.19 -4.59 -9.88
C ALA A 122 -8.58 -3.31 -9.14
N ILE A 123 -7.64 -2.45 -8.74
CA ILE A 123 -7.92 -1.21 -8.00
C ILE A 123 -8.69 -0.25 -8.91
N GLY A 124 -9.87 0.19 -8.48
CA GLY A 124 -10.68 1.20 -9.15
C GLY A 124 -10.58 2.57 -8.51
N ARG A 125 -10.60 2.61 -7.18
CA ARG A 125 -10.45 3.83 -6.37
C ARG A 125 -9.96 3.47 -4.98
N ILE A 126 -9.22 4.41 -4.39
CA ILE A 126 -8.87 4.37 -2.98
C ILE A 126 -9.36 5.64 -2.30
N ASP A 127 -10.13 5.48 -1.23
CA ASP A 127 -10.61 6.55 -0.36
C ASP A 127 -9.95 6.42 1.02
N PHE A 128 -9.25 7.45 1.47
CA PHE A 128 -8.72 7.52 2.83
C PHE A 128 -9.55 8.47 3.69
N LEU A 129 -10.19 7.88 4.69
CA LEU A 129 -10.97 8.51 5.73
C LEU A 129 -10.04 8.84 6.90
N ASN A 130 -9.60 10.10 7.00
CA ASN A 130 -8.58 10.49 7.97
C ASN A 130 -9.19 10.78 9.34
N GLY A 131 -8.68 10.11 10.38
CA GLY A 131 -9.09 10.30 11.78
C GLY A 131 -10.03 9.22 12.31
N PRO A 132 -10.62 9.42 13.50
CA PRO A 132 -11.47 8.41 14.12
C PRO A 132 -12.78 8.20 13.35
N PHE A 133 -13.06 6.95 12.96
CA PHE A 133 -14.23 6.58 12.17
C PHE A 133 -15.10 5.48 12.80
N ALA A 134 -15.10 5.41 14.13
CA ALA A 134 -15.73 4.34 14.92
C ALA A 134 -17.27 4.26 14.82
N ALA A 135 -17.93 5.28 14.25
CA ALA A 135 -19.39 5.25 14.04
C ALA A 135 -19.80 4.38 12.84
N ALA A 136 -18.94 4.27 11.83
CA ALA A 136 -19.19 3.48 10.62
C ALA A 136 -18.30 2.23 10.54
N TYR A 137 -17.16 2.22 11.23
CA TYR A 137 -16.18 1.14 11.24
C TYR A 137 -15.87 0.70 12.68
N PRO A 138 -15.27 -0.48 12.90
CA PRO A 138 -14.88 -0.94 14.23
C PRO A 138 -14.04 0.08 15.00
N GLY A 139 -14.08 0.01 16.35
CA GLY A 139 -13.39 0.97 17.24
C GLY A 139 -11.87 1.07 17.03
N ASN A 140 -11.28 0.08 16.37
CA ASN A 140 -9.89 0.10 15.89
C ASN A 140 -9.61 1.20 14.85
N SER A 141 -10.62 1.79 14.21
CA SER A 141 -10.52 2.87 13.20
C SER A 141 -10.11 4.25 13.74
N ILE A 142 -9.42 4.30 14.89
CA ILE A 142 -9.02 5.57 15.53
C ILE A 142 -7.97 6.34 14.74
N GLY A 143 -7.16 5.65 13.93
CA GLY A 143 -6.13 6.25 13.09
C GLY A 143 -6.54 6.56 11.66
N GLY A 144 -7.73 6.11 11.27
CA GLY A 144 -8.27 6.27 9.92
C GLY A 144 -8.73 4.96 9.31
N VAL A 145 -9.38 5.08 8.17
CA VAL A 145 -9.86 3.94 7.37
C VAL A 145 -9.47 4.16 5.91
N LEU A 146 -8.78 3.20 5.33
CA LEU A 146 -8.46 3.14 3.91
C LEU A 146 -9.44 2.19 3.24
N LEU A 147 -10.21 2.68 2.29
CA LEU A 147 -11.18 1.91 1.52
C LEU A 147 -10.67 1.76 0.11
N ILE A 148 -10.51 0.52 -0.33
CA ILE A 148 -10.09 0.19 -1.68
C ILE A 148 -11.30 -0.44 -2.35
N THR A 149 -11.73 0.14 -3.47
CA THR A 149 -12.85 -0.36 -4.26
C THR A 149 -12.32 -0.92 -5.56
N SER A 150 -12.75 -2.14 -5.93
CA SER A 150 -12.38 -2.74 -7.20
C SER A 150 -13.01 -2.05 -8.40
N LYS A 151 -12.32 -2.07 -9.54
CA LYS A 151 -12.87 -1.58 -10.81
C LYS A 151 -13.76 -2.67 -11.42
N MET A 152 -15.07 -2.45 -11.45
CA MET A 152 -15.95 -3.30 -12.24
C MET A 152 -15.94 -2.84 -13.70
N PRO A 153 -15.69 -3.74 -14.67
CA PRO A 153 -15.65 -3.38 -16.09
C PRO A 153 -17.00 -2.92 -16.62
N ASP A 154 -16.97 -1.96 -17.54
CA ASP A 154 -18.11 -1.60 -18.39
C ASP A 154 -17.96 -2.12 -19.83
N LYS A 155 -16.74 -2.54 -20.20
CA LYS A 155 -16.40 -3.09 -21.51
C LYS A 155 -15.49 -4.30 -21.32
N PRO A 156 -15.47 -5.25 -22.28
CA PRO A 156 -14.52 -6.35 -22.26
C PRO A 156 -13.10 -5.81 -22.21
N PHE A 157 -12.30 -6.31 -21.27
CA PHE A 157 -10.87 -6.04 -21.21
C PHE A 157 -10.11 -7.27 -20.74
N ALA A 158 -8.87 -7.36 -21.19
CA ALA A 158 -7.88 -8.29 -20.68
C ALA A 158 -6.54 -7.55 -20.64
N VAL A 159 -5.87 -7.63 -19.51
CA VAL A 159 -4.54 -7.04 -19.29
C VAL A 159 -3.67 -8.07 -18.60
N ALA A 160 -2.42 -8.16 -19.04
CA ALA A 160 -1.35 -8.85 -18.34
C ALA A 160 -0.19 -7.88 -18.19
N LYS A 161 0.40 -7.82 -17.00
CA LYS A 161 1.52 -6.96 -16.67
C LYS A 161 2.57 -7.80 -15.97
N GLU A 162 3.82 -7.60 -16.38
CA GLU A 162 4.98 -8.18 -15.72
C GLU A 162 5.93 -7.04 -15.36
N THR A 163 6.33 -7.00 -14.09
CA THR A 163 7.26 -6.01 -13.56
C THR A 163 8.47 -6.75 -13.00
N VAL A 164 9.66 -6.40 -13.52
CA VAL A 164 10.93 -6.96 -13.04
C VAL A 164 11.76 -5.83 -12.43
N SER A 165 12.25 -6.06 -11.21
CA SER A 165 13.11 -5.15 -10.46
C SER A 165 14.43 -5.86 -10.17
N VAL A 166 15.55 -5.22 -10.48
CA VAL A 166 16.89 -5.76 -10.24
C VAL A 166 17.62 -4.83 -9.28
N MET A 167 18.04 -5.36 -8.13
CA MET A 167 18.76 -4.65 -7.10
C MET A 167 20.16 -5.27 -6.90
N PRO A 168 21.19 -4.70 -7.54
CA PRO A 168 22.57 -5.00 -7.18
C PRO A 168 22.84 -4.52 -5.75
N TRP A 169 23.24 -5.42 -4.87
CA TRP A 169 23.52 -5.14 -3.47
C TRP A 169 24.98 -5.39 -3.16
N ASN A 170 25.59 -4.44 -2.45
CA ASN A 170 26.95 -4.56 -1.93
C ASN A 170 27.06 -3.83 -0.59
N GLN A 171 27.00 -4.58 0.51
CA GLN A 171 27.18 -4.02 1.84
C GLN A 171 27.79 -5.05 2.80
N TYR A 172 28.80 -4.63 3.58
CA TYR A 172 29.44 -5.45 4.62
C TYR A 172 29.81 -6.87 4.15
N GLY A 173 30.49 -6.95 3.01
CA GLY A 173 30.95 -8.21 2.42
C GLY A 173 29.86 -9.05 1.74
N THR A 174 28.58 -8.69 1.90
CA THR A 174 27.47 -9.30 1.14
C THR A 174 27.39 -8.64 -0.22
N LYS A 175 27.72 -9.39 -1.27
CA LYS A 175 27.60 -8.97 -2.66
C LYS A 175 26.69 -9.94 -3.38
N ASP A 176 25.49 -9.50 -3.72
CA ASP A 176 24.51 -10.30 -4.43
C ASP A 176 23.61 -9.42 -5.32
N THR A 177 22.90 -10.01 -6.25
CA THR A 177 21.90 -9.32 -7.08
C THR A 177 20.53 -9.90 -6.79
N TYR A 178 19.70 -9.11 -6.12
CA TYR A 178 18.35 -9.51 -5.78
C TYR A 178 17.41 -9.13 -6.91
N VAL A 179 16.65 -10.12 -7.39
CA VAL A 179 15.66 -9.92 -8.45
C VAL A 179 14.28 -10.12 -7.86
N THR A 180 13.36 -9.24 -8.23
CA THR A 180 11.94 -9.35 -7.94
C THR A 180 11.19 -9.40 -9.27
N SER A 181 10.33 -10.41 -9.44
CA SER A 181 9.37 -10.46 -10.53
C SER A 181 7.95 -10.45 -9.97
N GLN A 182 7.10 -9.64 -10.57
CA GLN A 182 5.69 -9.58 -10.25
C GLN A 182 4.89 -9.67 -11.54
N THR A 183 4.09 -10.72 -11.63
CA THR A 183 3.19 -10.97 -12.76
C THR A 183 1.76 -10.83 -12.30
N SER A 184 0.99 -10.03 -13.01
CA SER A 184 -0.42 -9.82 -12.76
C SER A 184 -1.21 -9.94 -14.05
N ALA A 185 -2.41 -10.48 -13.94
CA ALA A 185 -3.35 -10.56 -15.04
C ALA A 185 -4.75 -10.24 -14.53
N ALA A 186 -5.51 -9.51 -15.32
CA ALA A 186 -6.91 -9.24 -15.05
C ALA A 186 -7.72 -9.31 -16.34
N ALA A 187 -8.86 -9.99 -16.28
CA ALA A 187 -9.83 -10.05 -17.36
C ALA A 187 -11.22 -9.79 -16.81
N GLY A 188 -12.03 -9.06 -17.56
CA GLY A 188 -13.36 -8.74 -17.12
C GLY A 188 -14.25 -8.32 -18.28
N ASN A 189 -15.55 -8.52 -18.09
CA ASN A 189 -16.55 -8.10 -19.05
C ASN A 189 -17.85 -7.71 -18.33
N ARG A 190 -18.69 -6.94 -19.03
CA ARG A 190 -20.07 -6.72 -18.66
C ARG A 190 -21.00 -7.22 -19.75
N ASP A 191 -21.80 -8.21 -19.40
CA ASP A 191 -22.82 -8.81 -20.23
C ASP A 191 -24.20 -8.39 -19.70
N GLY A 192 -24.68 -7.24 -20.18
CA GLY A 192 -25.94 -6.65 -19.71
C GLY A 192 -25.89 -6.23 -18.24
N GLN A 193 -26.63 -6.94 -17.39
CA GLN A 193 -26.67 -6.69 -15.93
C GLN A 193 -25.59 -7.44 -15.15
N LEU A 194 -24.92 -8.42 -15.78
CA LEU A 194 -23.85 -9.18 -15.14
C LEU A 194 -22.51 -8.52 -15.45
N SER A 195 -21.78 -8.12 -14.41
CA SER A 195 -20.40 -7.64 -14.50
C SER A 195 -19.50 -8.64 -13.76
N TRP A 196 -18.42 -9.07 -14.40
CA TRP A 196 -17.47 -9.99 -13.80
C TRP A 196 -16.03 -9.50 -14.01
N LEU A 197 -15.20 -9.76 -13.00
CA LEU A 197 -13.78 -9.47 -12.98
C LEU A 197 -13.06 -10.69 -12.40
N VAL A 198 -12.05 -11.17 -13.10
CA VAL A 198 -11.12 -12.19 -12.62
C VAL A 198 -9.73 -11.59 -12.63
N SER A 199 -9.03 -11.65 -11.51
CA SER A 199 -7.63 -11.21 -11.42
C SER A 199 -6.76 -12.27 -10.75
N ALA A 200 -5.51 -12.32 -11.17
CA ALA A 200 -4.47 -13.15 -10.60
C ALA A 200 -3.22 -12.29 -10.40
N ASN A 201 -2.54 -12.48 -9.27
CA ASN A 201 -1.27 -11.84 -8.97
C ASN A 201 -0.31 -12.90 -8.43
N TYR A 202 0.89 -12.92 -8.98
CA TYR A 202 2.01 -13.75 -8.54
C TYR A 202 3.23 -12.86 -8.38
N LEU A 203 3.90 -13.01 -7.25
CA LEU A 203 5.06 -12.24 -6.86
C LEU A 203 6.13 -13.22 -6.40
N ASP A 204 7.34 -13.03 -6.88
CA ASP A 204 8.54 -13.74 -6.46
C ASP A 204 9.63 -12.70 -6.20
N SER A 205 9.94 -12.47 -4.92
CA SER A 205 10.85 -11.40 -4.50
C SER A 205 11.96 -11.91 -3.60
N TYR A 206 13.20 -11.74 -4.04
CA TYR A 206 14.39 -11.89 -3.19
C TYR A 206 14.76 -10.55 -2.56
N GLN A 207 15.04 -10.55 -1.26
CA GLN A 207 15.23 -9.31 -0.51
C GLN A 207 16.65 -9.16 0.03
N GLN A 208 17.12 -7.92 0.06
CA GLN A 208 18.36 -7.55 0.73
C GLN A 208 18.28 -7.81 2.24
N PRO A 209 19.42 -8.03 2.93
CA PRO A 209 19.42 -8.17 4.39
C PRO A 209 18.79 -6.94 5.07
N LEU A 210 17.79 -7.19 5.91
CA LEU A 210 17.03 -6.12 6.57
C LEU A 210 17.57 -5.77 7.96
N ALA A 211 18.38 -6.64 8.54
CA ALA A 211 18.99 -6.44 9.84
C ALA A 211 20.49 -6.75 9.81
N TYR A 212 21.23 -6.02 10.66
CA TYR A 212 22.65 -6.25 10.90
C TYR A 212 22.86 -6.54 12.37
N THR A 213 23.60 -7.60 12.66
CA THR A 213 24.06 -7.89 14.02
C THR A 213 25.30 -7.04 14.27
N THR A 214 25.22 -6.16 15.27
CA THR A 214 26.30 -5.23 15.60
C THR A 214 26.79 -5.39 17.04
N ASN A 215 28.10 -5.26 17.25
CA ASN A 215 28.73 -5.29 18.57
C ASN A 215 29.63 -4.07 18.81
N ALA A 216 29.77 -3.65 20.07
CA ALA A 216 30.67 -2.55 20.45
C ALA A 216 32.15 -2.91 20.25
N THR A 217 32.49 -4.20 20.38
CA THR A 217 33.80 -4.78 20.09
C THR A 217 33.61 -6.08 19.30
N PHE A 218 34.59 -6.50 18.51
CA PHE A 218 34.54 -7.80 17.86
C PHE A 218 34.68 -8.92 18.91
N PRO A 219 33.73 -9.85 19.04
CA PRO A 219 33.89 -11.00 19.92
C PRO A 219 35.13 -11.83 19.57
N THR A 220 35.80 -12.40 20.56
CA THR A 220 36.98 -13.25 20.36
C THR A 220 36.67 -14.39 19.39
N GLY A 221 37.51 -14.56 18.36
CA GLY A 221 37.31 -15.56 17.31
C GLY A 221 36.44 -15.12 16.14
N THR A 222 35.91 -13.89 16.14
CA THR A 222 35.18 -13.34 14.98
C THR A 222 36.16 -13.04 13.85
N THR A 223 35.90 -13.59 12.66
CA THR A 223 36.64 -13.26 11.42
C THR A 223 35.66 -12.62 10.43
N GLY A 224 36.15 -11.66 9.62
CA GLY A 224 35.32 -11.00 8.59
C GLY A 224 34.34 -9.94 9.11
N GLY A 225 34.50 -9.45 10.35
CA GLY A 225 33.70 -8.35 10.87
C GLY A 225 34.09 -6.99 10.27
N PHE A 226 33.12 -6.08 10.15
CA PHE A 226 33.31 -4.74 9.59
C PHE A 226 33.17 -3.67 10.66
N ALA A 227 34.16 -2.80 10.77
CA ALA A 227 34.09 -1.68 11.70
C ALA A 227 33.05 -0.65 11.22
N ALA A 228 32.13 -0.26 12.08
CA ALA A 228 31.05 0.66 11.72
C ALA A 228 30.57 1.47 12.94
N LEU A 229 29.88 2.57 12.66
CA LEU A 229 29.27 3.45 13.66
C LEU A 229 27.75 3.44 13.51
N ASN A 230 27.03 3.58 14.61
CA ASN A 230 25.59 3.78 14.60
C ASN A 230 25.23 5.24 14.23
N LYS A 231 23.93 5.52 14.12
CA LYS A 231 23.42 6.86 13.77
C LYS A 231 23.79 7.96 14.78
N THR A 232 24.20 7.60 15.99
CA THR A 232 24.61 8.54 17.05
C THR A 232 26.14 8.59 17.23
N GLY A 233 26.91 8.00 16.31
CA GLY A 233 28.38 7.99 16.34
C GLY A 233 29.01 6.99 17.32
N GLY A 234 28.21 6.14 17.98
CA GLY A 234 28.71 5.05 18.81
C GLY A 234 29.20 3.87 17.99
N VAL A 235 30.20 3.13 18.48
CA VAL A 235 30.74 1.95 17.79
C VAL A 235 29.68 0.85 17.69
N ALA A 236 29.46 0.36 16.48
CA ALA A 236 28.49 -0.67 16.14
C ALA A 236 29.06 -1.54 15.01
N ASN A 237 30.12 -2.28 15.32
CA ASN A 237 30.81 -3.14 14.36
C ASN A 237 29.89 -4.25 13.86
N VAL A 238 29.74 -4.38 12.55
CA VAL A 238 28.88 -5.37 11.92
C VAL A 238 29.59 -6.73 11.92
N VAL A 239 28.95 -7.72 12.52
CA VAL A 239 29.46 -9.11 12.60
C VAL A 239 28.61 -10.12 11.84
N GLY A 240 27.47 -9.68 11.30
CA GLY A 240 26.59 -10.54 10.53
C GLY A 240 25.39 -9.79 9.98
N THR A 241 24.73 -10.43 9.02
CA THR A 241 23.49 -9.95 8.40
C THR A 241 22.36 -10.91 8.78
N GLY A 242 21.11 -10.42 8.77
CA GLY A 242 19.95 -11.20 9.15
C GLY A 242 18.67 -10.71 8.47
N ALA A 243 17.59 -11.45 8.68
CA ALA A 243 16.29 -11.22 8.06
C ALA A 243 16.35 -11.19 6.52
N LEU A 244 17.02 -12.21 5.94
CA LEU A 244 16.88 -12.54 4.53
C LEU A 244 15.47 -13.09 4.32
N ALA A 245 14.73 -12.49 3.40
CA ALA A 245 13.36 -12.86 3.13
C ALA A 245 13.16 -13.17 1.65
N HIS A 246 12.31 -14.16 1.41
CA HIS A 246 11.79 -14.56 0.11
C HIS A 246 10.27 -14.55 0.24
N SER A 247 9.58 -14.02 -0.77
CA SER A 247 8.14 -13.77 -0.72
C SER A 247 7.50 -14.06 -2.06
#